data_AF-A0A1Y1IFV8-F1
#
_entry.id   AF-A0A1Y1IFV8-F1
#
_cell.length_a   1.000
_cell.length_b   1.000
_cell.length_c   1.000
_cell.angle_alpha   90.00
_cell.angle_beta   90.00
_cell.angle_gamma   90.00
#
_symmetry.space_group_name_H-M   'P 1'
#
loop_
_entity.id
_entity.type
_entity.pdbx_description
1 polymer ?
#
loop_
_entity_poly.entity_id
_entity_poly.type
_entity_poly.pdbx_seq_one_letter_code
_entity_poly.pdbx_strand_id
1 'polypeptide(L)'
;MSRAADLRVQAMNKVVDVVHCFKDAYIYGGYVRDYVMNGETPRDLDIVMPCRDKAVTFKRFLSTEFSLEQLAGKENYDFMGKGVSYEKHRVTLKKGESTMSFEIDITIKKREELVSIAHDFTCNMLYFWRSGIELLHQPVSIDGLCSPFLHVRRQLANREFSLVSDSFPQALTDADKYKYVKKLIGRAEAMVRRGWTFVRLPGSFEVNRFERFQKSRALDEITECSICKLDFSREDVCVMTDCAHLFHTACLTKWLETGRSKISCPNCRSEHLFLKKADAKPHPVEPARSDRIEAEELPSDWDESEYEEEEDEDDPDYTDNSDVEEIDGMLISVSDDNPGRDSSKTDGIRKLLCAKGETVSLVDRAYNMTKVHASEGPEFRATVLDGELIGERIFLVFDAVVVSGQVVGVSELLPRLDAARRWVDEHANRLDGLQVKVKRMLPWKDAKDFALRMYDRAGTDGLLFTPAVPLLQRHQVPTLKWKKKEDITVDFLVFPRYELKVLDRGQLVSVGTGVGRPGITKTRVDIDLRKGKNPIVECIWHPGSNAWRMKKIRTDKDQPNSMLTFRNSLKNLSEDIKLEELFD
;
A
#
# COMPACT_ATOMS: atom_id res chain seq x y z
N MET A 1 -8.93 -16.66 -29.80
CA MET A 1 -9.14 -17.95 -29.10
C MET A 1 -9.27 -19.08 -30.12
N SER A 2 -8.80 -20.29 -29.81
CA SER A 2 -8.97 -21.46 -30.69
C SER A 2 -10.42 -21.95 -30.70
N ARG A 3 -10.84 -22.68 -31.74
CA ARG A 3 -12.19 -23.28 -31.84
C ARG A 3 -12.54 -24.17 -30.64
N ALA A 4 -11.56 -24.85 -30.06
CA ALA A 4 -11.74 -25.66 -28.86
C ALA A 4 -11.95 -24.81 -27.59
N ALA A 5 -11.26 -23.68 -27.47
CA ALA A 5 -11.45 -22.73 -26.36
C ALA A 5 -12.83 -22.06 -26.42
N ASP A 6 -13.30 -21.73 -27.64
CA ASP A 6 -14.64 -21.18 -27.86
C ASP A 6 -15.75 -22.18 -27.49
N LEU A 7 -15.62 -23.46 -27.91
CA LEU A 7 -16.56 -24.51 -27.48
C LEU A 7 -16.59 -24.70 -25.96
N ARG A 8 -15.43 -24.62 -25.28
CA ARG A 8 -15.36 -24.73 -23.83
C ARG A 8 -16.11 -23.59 -23.14
N VAL A 9 -15.86 -22.36 -23.55
CA VAL A 9 -16.53 -21.19 -22.99
C VAL A 9 -18.04 -21.27 -23.21
N GLN A 10 -18.50 -21.63 -24.42
CA GLN A 10 -19.92 -21.82 -24.70
C GLN A 10 -20.55 -22.89 -23.79
N ALA A 11 -19.86 -24.01 -23.57
CA ALA A 11 -20.33 -25.07 -22.69
C ALA A 11 -20.38 -24.62 -21.22
N MET A 12 -19.39 -23.87 -20.74
CA MET A 12 -19.37 -23.33 -19.38
C MET A 12 -20.45 -22.25 -19.17
N ASN A 13 -20.71 -21.40 -20.18
CA ASN A 13 -21.81 -20.41 -20.14
C ASN A 13 -23.17 -21.08 -19.96
N LYS A 14 -23.40 -22.22 -20.61
CA LYS A 14 -24.63 -23.00 -20.37
C LYS A 14 -24.75 -23.51 -18.94
N VAL A 15 -23.64 -23.95 -18.32
CA VAL A 15 -23.66 -24.33 -16.90
C VAL A 15 -24.04 -23.12 -16.04
N VAL A 16 -23.45 -21.96 -16.32
CA VAL A 16 -23.71 -20.70 -15.63
C VAL A 16 -25.18 -20.29 -15.74
N ASP A 17 -25.77 -20.40 -16.93
CA ASP A 17 -27.19 -20.12 -17.15
C ASP A 17 -28.08 -21.01 -16.28
N VAL A 18 -27.77 -22.30 -16.19
CA VAL A 18 -28.50 -23.24 -15.32
C VAL A 18 -28.31 -22.88 -13.84
N VAL A 19 -27.11 -22.48 -13.40
CA VAL A 19 -26.87 -22.01 -12.03
C VAL A 19 -27.74 -20.80 -11.71
N HIS A 20 -27.82 -19.82 -12.62
CA HIS A 20 -28.58 -18.57 -12.42
C HIS A 20 -30.11 -18.76 -12.34
N CYS A 21 -30.63 -19.93 -12.72
CA CYS A 21 -32.03 -20.31 -12.47
C CYS A 21 -32.32 -20.59 -10.98
N PHE A 22 -31.29 -20.81 -10.15
CA PHE A 22 -31.45 -21.11 -8.73
C PHE A 22 -31.23 -19.86 -7.87
N LYS A 23 -32.27 -19.46 -7.12
CA LYS A 23 -32.15 -18.37 -6.14
C LYS A 23 -31.04 -18.69 -5.13
N ASP A 24 -30.18 -17.71 -4.86
CA ASP A 24 -29.05 -17.76 -3.92
C ASP A 24 -27.91 -18.72 -4.33
N ALA A 25 -27.90 -19.20 -5.58
CA ALA A 25 -26.75 -19.87 -6.17
C ALA A 25 -25.85 -18.86 -6.90
N TYR A 26 -24.54 -19.09 -6.88
CA TYR A 26 -23.57 -18.19 -7.47
C TYR A 26 -22.29 -18.94 -7.86
N ILE A 27 -21.45 -18.25 -8.64
CA ILE A 27 -20.21 -18.77 -9.20
C ILE A 27 -19.04 -17.93 -8.71
N TYR A 28 -17.88 -18.54 -8.50
CA TYR A 28 -16.65 -17.84 -8.15
C TYR A 28 -15.44 -18.53 -8.76
N GLY A 29 -14.24 -18.11 -8.37
CA GLY A 29 -13.00 -18.78 -8.78
C GLY A 29 -12.66 -18.52 -10.24
N GLY A 30 -12.14 -19.54 -10.94
CA GLY A 30 -11.49 -19.33 -12.23
C GLY A 30 -12.40 -18.88 -13.37
N TYR A 31 -13.67 -19.27 -13.39
CA TYR A 31 -14.60 -18.72 -14.39
C TYR A 31 -14.77 -17.20 -14.23
N VAL A 32 -14.95 -16.71 -13.00
CA VAL A 32 -15.09 -15.27 -12.75
C VAL A 32 -13.76 -14.56 -13.01
N ARG A 33 -12.69 -15.08 -12.41
CA ARG A 33 -11.35 -14.49 -12.48
C ARG A 33 -10.77 -14.46 -13.89
N ASP A 34 -10.73 -15.60 -14.55
CA ASP A 34 -10.02 -15.77 -15.81
C ASP A 34 -10.90 -15.29 -16.98
N TYR A 35 -12.18 -15.68 -17.02
CA TYR A 35 -13.06 -15.35 -18.15
C TYR A 35 -13.82 -14.04 -17.99
N VAL A 36 -14.60 -13.90 -16.92
CA VAL A 36 -15.48 -12.71 -16.77
C VAL A 36 -14.65 -11.44 -16.59
N MET A 37 -13.55 -11.50 -15.82
CA MET A 37 -12.72 -10.33 -15.53
C MET A 37 -11.60 -10.10 -16.55
N ASN A 38 -10.94 -11.16 -17.01
CA ASN A 38 -9.72 -11.05 -17.83
C ASN A 38 -9.90 -11.52 -19.29
N GLY A 39 -11.07 -12.04 -19.68
CA GLY A 39 -11.33 -12.50 -21.06
C GLY A 39 -10.51 -13.73 -21.48
N GLU A 40 -9.91 -14.44 -20.52
CA GLU A 40 -9.12 -15.65 -20.75
C GLU A 40 -10.01 -16.91 -20.76
N THR A 41 -9.47 -18.02 -21.28
CA THR A 41 -10.21 -19.29 -21.26
C THR A 41 -10.19 -19.88 -19.85
N PRO A 42 -11.35 -20.04 -19.19
CA PRO A 42 -11.40 -20.53 -17.82
C PRO A 42 -11.09 -22.03 -17.77
N ARG A 43 -10.50 -22.46 -16.66
CA ARG A 43 -10.08 -23.86 -16.45
C ARG A 43 -11.04 -24.64 -15.57
N ASP A 44 -11.59 -23.96 -14.58
CA ASP A 44 -12.49 -24.48 -13.55
C ASP A 44 -13.70 -23.56 -13.39
N LEU A 45 -14.77 -24.12 -12.84
CA LEU A 45 -16.02 -23.43 -12.52
C LEU A 45 -16.43 -23.84 -11.11
N ASP A 46 -16.22 -22.94 -10.15
CA ASP A 46 -16.65 -23.16 -8.77
C ASP A 46 -18.08 -22.64 -8.58
N ILE A 47 -18.97 -23.52 -8.13
CA ILE A 47 -20.40 -23.28 -7.98
C ILE A 47 -20.75 -23.44 -6.50
N VAL A 48 -21.57 -22.53 -5.98
CA VAL A 48 -22.22 -22.74 -4.68
C VAL A 48 -23.71 -22.90 -4.84
N MET A 49 -24.21 -23.94 -4.19
CA MET A 49 -25.62 -24.29 -4.11
C MET A 49 -26.12 -24.10 -2.68
N PRO A 50 -27.27 -23.43 -2.47
CA PRO A 50 -27.71 -23.09 -1.11
C PRO A 50 -28.29 -24.27 -0.32
N CYS A 51 -28.65 -25.38 -0.98
CA CYS A 51 -29.07 -26.62 -0.31
C CYS A 51 -28.88 -27.85 -1.21
N ARG A 52 -28.91 -29.04 -0.59
CA ARG A 52 -28.74 -30.34 -1.26
C ARG A 52 -29.81 -30.57 -2.33
N ASP A 53 -31.06 -30.22 -2.07
CA ASP A 53 -32.16 -30.41 -3.02
C ASP A 53 -31.94 -29.60 -4.30
N LYS A 54 -31.51 -28.34 -4.17
CA LYS A 54 -31.16 -27.50 -5.33
C LYS A 54 -29.95 -28.05 -6.08
N ALA A 55 -28.93 -28.55 -5.39
CA ALA A 55 -27.78 -29.19 -6.04
C ALA A 55 -28.16 -30.45 -6.83
N VAL A 56 -29.07 -31.27 -6.28
CA VAL A 56 -29.61 -32.46 -6.98
C VAL A 56 -30.42 -32.05 -8.21
N THR A 57 -31.30 -31.07 -8.06
CA THR A 57 -32.11 -30.55 -9.18
C THR A 57 -31.22 -29.90 -10.26
N PHE A 58 -30.21 -29.12 -9.87
CA PHE A 58 -29.21 -28.56 -10.77
C PHE A 58 -28.52 -29.65 -11.60
N LYS A 59 -28.01 -30.71 -10.96
CA LYS A 59 -27.37 -31.84 -11.66
C LYS A 59 -28.34 -32.52 -12.62
N ARG A 60 -29.62 -32.69 -12.24
CA ARG A 60 -30.65 -33.26 -13.14
C ARG A 60 -30.87 -32.40 -14.39
N PHE A 61 -30.96 -31.08 -14.23
CA PHE A 61 -31.05 -30.16 -15.37
C PHE A 61 -29.79 -30.23 -16.23
N LEU A 62 -28.61 -30.24 -15.62
CA LEU A 62 -27.37 -30.30 -16.37
C LEU A 62 -27.22 -31.61 -17.15
N SER A 63 -27.74 -32.72 -16.60
CA SER A 63 -27.77 -34.03 -17.28
C SER A 63 -28.65 -34.10 -18.53
N THR A 64 -29.47 -33.09 -18.83
CA THR A 64 -30.26 -33.08 -20.08
C THR A 64 -29.40 -32.80 -21.31
N GLU A 65 -28.28 -32.09 -21.13
CA GLU A 65 -27.37 -31.70 -22.22
C GLU A 65 -25.94 -32.23 -22.04
N PHE A 66 -25.53 -32.54 -20.81
CA PHE A 66 -24.16 -32.95 -20.48
C PHE A 66 -24.15 -34.32 -19.79
N SER A 67 -23.09 -35.10 -20.02
CA SER A 67 -22.82 -36.25 -19.15
C SER A 67 -21.97 -35.81 -17.96
N LEU A 68 -22.37 -36.23 -16.76
CA LEU A 68 -21.69 -35.90 -15.50
C LEU A 68 -21.04 -37.16 -14.92
N GLU A 69 -19.76 -37.04 -14.58
CA GLU A 69 -19.00 -38.06 -13.85
C GLU A 69 -18.52 -37.45 -12.53
N GLN A 70 -18.92 -38.02 -11.40
CA GLN A 70 -18.43 -37.56 -10.09
C GLN A 70 -17.00 -38.05 -9.85
N LEU A 71 -16.06 -37.12 -9.72
CA LEU A 71 -14.64 -37.40 -9.51
C LEU A 71 -14.28 -37.48 -8.02
N ALA A 72 -14.95 -36.68 -7.18
CA ALA A 72 -14.74 -36.66 -5.73
C ALA A 72 -16.00 -36.18 -5.00
N GLY A 73 -16.10 -36.53 -3.71
CA GLY A 73 -17.16 -36.04 -2.84
C GLY A 73 -16.80 -36.17 -1.37
N LYS A 74 -17.20 -35.19 -0.56
CA LYS A 74 -17.16 -35.24 0.90
C LYS A 74 -18.46 -34.70 1.46
N GLU A 75 -19.12 -35.47 2.31
CA GLU A 75 -20.29 -35.02 3.07
C GLU A 75 -19.87 -34.61 4.48
N ASN A 76 -20.55 -33.59 5.04
CA ASN A 76 -20.33 -33.11 6.40
C ASN A 76 -18.85 -32.87 6.73
N TYR A 77 -18.08 -32.38 5.74
CA TYR A 77 -16.70 -32.01 5.95
C TYR A 77 -16.67 -30.79 6.87
N ASP A 78 -16.11 -30.98 8.06
CA ASP A 78 -15.95 -29.90 9.02
C ASP A 78 -14.94 -28.89 8.46
N PHE A 79 -15.44 -27.78 7.94
CA PHE A 79 -14.65 -26.64 7.56
C PHE A 79 -14.88 -25.54 8.61
N MET A 80 -13.99 -25.49 9.61
CA MET A 80 -13.97 -24.44 10.63
C MET A 80 -15.21 -24.47 11.56
N GLY A 81 -15.62 -25.65 12.00
CA GLY A 81 -16.77 -25.86 12.89
C GLY A 81 -18.13 -25.87 12.18
N LYS A 82 -18.15 -25.91 10.84
CA LYS A 82 -19.37 -25.91 10.02
C LYS A 82 -19.32 -27.07 9.03
N GLY A 83 -20.36 -27.92 9.04
CA GLY A 83 -20.50 -29.02 8.09
C GLY A 83 -20.78 -28.50 6.69
N VAL A 84 -19.83 -28.68 5.78
CA VAL A 84 -19.98 -28.33 4.36
C VAL A 84 -19.94 -29.61 3.52
N SER A 85 -20.81 -29.69 2.51
CA SER A 85 -20.74 -30.76 1.52
C SER A 85 -20.11 -30.24 0.24
N TYR A 86 -19.19 -31.01 -0.33
CA TYR A 86 -18.45 -30.67 -1.53
C TYR A 86 -18.45 -31.84 -2.50
N GLU A 87 -18.65 -31.56 -3.79
CA GLU A 87 -18.60 -32.54 -4.86
C GLU A 87 -17.82 -31.98 -6.05
N LYS A 88 -16.94 -32.80 -6.64
CA LYS A 88 -16.23 -32.49 -7.87
C LYS A 88 -16.76 -33.35 -9.00
N HIS A 89 -17.10 -32.74 -10.13
CA HIS A 89 -17.66 -33.43 -11.29
C HIS A 89 -16.91 -33.08 -12.57
N ARG A 90 -16.75 -34.06 -13.45
CA ARG A 90 -16.38 -33.82 -14.85
C ARG A 90 -17.65 -33.67 -15.67
N VAL A 91 -17.78 -32.54 -16.34
CA VAL A 91 -18.87 -32.22 -17.27
C VAL A 91 -18.36 -32.48 -18.68
N THR A 92 -19.07 -33.31 -19.44
CA THR A 92 -18.69 -33.64 -20.82
C THR A 92 -19.83 -33.32 -21.78
N LEU A 93 -19.51 -32.56 -22.82
CA LEU A 93 -20.38 -32.24 -23.94
C LEU A 93 -19.95 -33.06 -25.16
N LYS A 94 -20.89 -33.82 -25.73
CA LYS A 94 -20.69 -34.54 -27.00
C LYS A 94 -21.51 -33.86 -28.09
N LYS A 95 -20.84 -33.35 -29.13
CA LYS A 95 -21.49 -32.72 -30.29
C LYS A 95 -20.93 -33.31 -31.58
N GLY A 96 -21.63 -34.30 -32.13
CA GLY A 96 -21.10 -35.11 -33.24
C GLY A 96 -19.87 -35.92 -32.80
N GLU A 97 -18.79 -35.85 -33.58
CA GLU A 97 -17.49 -36.48 -33.25
C GLU A 97 -16.66 -35.68 -32.24
N SER A 98 -17.02 -34.42 -31.97
CA SER A 98 -16.29 -33.56 -31.03
C SER A 98 -16.74 -33.82 -29.59
N THR A 99 -15.78 -34.15 -28.73
CA THR A 99 -15.98 -34.28 -27.29
C THR A 99 -15.18 -33.19 -26.57
N MET A 100 -15.83 -32.48 -25.66
CA MET A 100 -15.17 -31.52 -24.77
C MET A 100 -15.49 -31.91 -23.33
N SER A 101 -14.52 -31.76 -22.43
CA SER A 101 -14.73 -31.91 -20.99
C SER A 101 -14.07 -30.77 -20.19
N PHE A 102 -14.67 -30.44 -19.05
CA PHE A 102 -14.11 -29.57 -18.01
C PHE A 102 -14.60 -30.02 -16.63
N GLU A 103 -14.01 -29.48 -15.58
CA GLU A 103 -14.33 -29.83 -14.20
C GLU A 103 -15.15 -28.71 -13.55
N ILE A 104 -16.14 -29.10 -12.76
CA ILE A 104 -16.92 -28.20 -11.91
C ILE A 104 -16.81 -28.65 -10.46
N ASP A 105 -16.74 -27.67 -9.57
CA ASP A 105 -16.70 -27.87 -8.14
C ASP A 105 -18.00 -27.33 -7.53
N ILE A 106 -18.78 -28.19 -6.88
CA ILE A 106 -20.06 -27.84 -6.28
C ILE A 106 -19.91 -27.86 -4.76
N THR A 107 -20.06 -26.70 -4.14
CA THR A 107 -20.12 -26.56 -2.68
C THR A 107 -21.56 -26.33 -2.26
N ILE A 108 -22.04 -27.06 -1.26
CA ILE A 108 -23.40 -26.89 -0.70
C ILE A 108 -23.29 -26.11 0.60
N LYS A 109 -23.78 -24.87 0.60
CA LYS A 109 -23.61 -23.94 1.71
C LYS A 109 -24.61 -22.78 1.63
N LYS A 110 -25.12 -22.31 2.78
CA LYS A 110 -26.02 -21.14 2.80
C LYS A 110 -25.25 -19.84 2.58
N ARG A 111 -25.96 -18.81 2.08
CA ARG A 111 -25.36 -17.49 1.81
C ARG A 111 -24.80 -16.87 3.08
N GLU A 112 -25.45 -17.00 4.22
CA GLU A 112 -25.02 -16.37 5.48
C GLU A 112 -23.74 -17.01 6.03
N GLU A 113 -23.40 -18.22 5.56
CA GLU A 113 -22.18 -18.92 5.93
C GLU A 113 -20.99 -18.50 5.05
N LEU A 114 -21.21 -17.67 4.02
CA LEU A 114 -20.19 -17.09 3.14
C LEU A 114 -19.12 -16.29 3.88
N VAL A 115 -19.44 -15.75 5.05
CA VAL A 115 -18.48 -15.03 5.92
C VAL A 115 -17.27 -15.91 6.26
N SER A 116 -17.41 -17.25 6.25
CA SER A 116 -16.26 -18.14 6.46
C SER A 116 -15.30 -18.22 5.25
N ILE A 117 -15.59 -17.55 4.12
CA ILE A 117 -14.70 -17.39 2.95
C ILE A 117 -13.88 -16.09 3.04
N ALA A 118 -14.09 -15.25 4.06
CA ALA A 118 -13.26 -14.06 4.37
C ALA A 118 -11.79 -14.39 4.76
N HIS A 119 -11.35 -15.61 4.50
CA HIS A 119 -10.14 -16.25 4.98
C HIS A 119 -9.45 -17.02 3.83
N ASP A 120 -9.59 -16.52 2.60
CA ASP A 120 -8.94 -17.06 1.38
C ASP A 120 -8.08 -15.95 0.74
N PHE A 121 -7.90 -15.96 -0.59
CA PHE A 121 -7.20 -14.92 -1.33
C PHE A 121 -8.14 -13.94 -2.03
N THR A 122 -7.68 -12.69 -2.21
CA THR A 122 -8.43 -11.62 -2.87
C THR A 122 -8.92 -11.99 -4.26
N CYS A 123 -8.18 -12.84 -4.99
CA CYS A 123 -8.55 -13.31 -6.32
C CYS A 123 -9.84 -14.16 -6.38
N ASN A 124 -10.36 -14.61 -5.23
CA ASN A 124 -11.58 -15.40 -5.11
C ASN A 124 -12.75 -14.60 -4.52
N MET A 125 -12.62 -13.28 -4.39
CA MET A 125 -13.63 -12.44 -3.72
C MET A 125 -14.76 -11.93 -4.62
N LEU A 126 -14.62 -12.08 -5.94
CA LEU A 126 -15.65 -11.71 -6.89
C LEU A 126 -16.54 -12.92 -7.17
N TYR A 127 -17.84 -12.70 -7.02
CA TYR A 127 -18.87 -13.70 -7.23
C TYR A 127 -19.77 -13.26 -8.35
N PHE A 128 -20.16 -14.19 -9.22
CA PHE A 128 -21.05 -13.93 -10.33
C PHE A 128 -22.42 -14.55 -10.08
N TRP A 129 -23.43 -13.69 -10.15
CA TRP A 129 -24.83 -13.92 -9.82
C TRP A 129 -25.69 -13.55 -11.02
N ARG A 130 -26.97 -13.95 -10.99
CA ARG A 130 -27.95 -13.55 -12.01
C ARG A 130 -28.07 -12.02 -12.19
N SER A 131 -27.78 -11.23 -11.15
CA SER A 131 -27.84 -9.77 -11.14
C SER A 131 -26.54 -9.08 -11.55
N GLY A 132 -25.45 -9.84 -11.71
CA GLY A 132 -24.13 -9.31 -12.02
C GLY A 132 -23.04 -9.80 -11.08
N ILE A 133 -21.92 -9.08 -11.03
CA ILE A 133 -20.76 -9.40 -10.21
C ILE A 133 -20.86 -8.64 -8.88
N GLU A 134 -20.70 -9.35 -7.78
CA GLU A 134 -20.71 -8.78 -6.43
C GLU A 134 -19.41 -9.11 -5.68
N LEU A 135 -19.01 -8.21 -4.79
CA LEU A 135 -17.94 -8.44 -3.82
C LEU A 135 -18.56 -8.85 -2.48
N LEU A 136 -18.09 -9.96 -1.92
CA LEU A 136 -18.74 -10.55 -0.75
C LEU A 136 -18.22 -10.05 0.61
N HIS A 137 -16.97 -9.62 0.65
CA HIS A 137 -16.34 -9.11 1.86
C HIS A 137 -15.45 -7.91 1.51
N GLN A 138 -15.20 -7.02 2.46
CA GLN A 138 -14.20 -5.97 2.28
C GLN A 138 -12.85 -6.52 2.78
N PRO A 139 -11.81 -6.60 1.94
CA PRO A 139 -10.49 -6.98 2.42
C PRO A 139 -10.01 -5.98 3.47
N VAL A 140 -9.42 -6.48 4.56
CA VAL A 140 -8.85 -5.63 5.62
C VAL A 140 -7.68 -4.79 5.08
N SER A 141 -7.02 -5.29 4.05
CA SER A 141 -5.87 -4.69 3.36
C SER A 141 -6.16 -3.51 2.44
N ILE A 142 -7.38 -2.95 2.50
CA ILE A 142 -7.75 -1.78 1.72
C ILE A 142 -7.93 -0.61 2.66
N ASP A 143 -6.85 0.16 2.82
CA ASP A 143 -6.93 1.56 3.22
C ASP A 143 -7.95 2.22 2.28
N GLY A 144 -8.95 2.92 2.81
CA GLY A 144 -10.17 3.38 2.12
C GLY A 144 -10.01 4.34 0.91
N LEU A 145 -8.84 4.34 0.27
CA LEU A 145 -8.41 5.07 -0.92
C LEU A 145 -8.94 4.48 -2.24
N CYS A 146 -9.44 3.23 -2.26
CA CYS A 146 -9.99 2.58 -3.46
C CYS A 146 -11.22 1.72 -3.12
N SER A 147 -12.18 1.63 -4.04
CA SER A 147 -13.30 0.68 -3.89
C SER A 147 -12.74 -0.75 -3.77
N PRO A 148 -13.18 -1.55 -2.79
CA PRO A 148 -12.75 -2.94 -2.64
C PRO A 148 -12.89 -3.78 -3.92
N PHE A 149 -13.93 -3.51 -4.71
CA PHE A 149 -14.10 -4.14 -6.01
C PHE A 149 -13.00 -3.75 -7.01
N LEU A 150 -12.64 -2.46 -7.07
CA LEU A 150 -11.60 -1.95 -7.97
C LEU A 150 -10.21 -2.45 -7.59
N HIS A 151 -9.92 -2.58 -6.29
CA HIS A 151 -8.68 -3.17 -5.81
C HIS A 151 -8.55 -4.63 -6.28
N VAL A 152 -9.57 -5.46 -6.02
CA VAL A 152 -9.57 -6.86 -6.47
C VAL A 152 -9.45 -6.93 -7.99
N ARG A 153 -10.22 -6.12 -8.73
CA ARG A 153 -10.12 -6.05 -10.20
C ARG A 153 -8.72 -5.70 -10.69
N ARG A 154 -8.03 -4.73 -10.05
CA ARG A 154 -6.65 -4.36 -10.39
C ARG A 154 -5.69 -5.53 -10.17
N GLN A 155 -5.78 -6.18 -9.00
CA GLN A 155 -4.96 -7.35 -8.70
C GLN A 155 -5.18 -8.46 -9.74
N LEU A 156 -6.44 -8.75 -10.10
CA LEU A 156 -6.74 -9.73 -11.14
C LEU A 156 -6.14 -9.37 -12.51
N ALA A 157 -6.18 -8.10 -12.90
CA ALA A 157 -5.59 -7.62 -14.15
C ALA A 157 -4.05 -7.77 -14.16
N ASN A 158 -3.41 -7.57 -13.00
CA ASN A 158 -1.97 -7.73 -12.82
C ASN A 158 -1.52 -9.18 -12.55
N ARG A 159 -2.45 -10.14 -12.49
CA ARG A 159 -2.20 -11.51 -11.99
C ARG A 159 -1.58 -11.53 -10.58
N GLU A 160 -2.02 -10.60 -9.75
CA GLU A 160 -1.65 -10.48 -8.35
C GLU A 160 -2.77 -11.01 -7.44
N PHE A 161 -2.41 -11.46 -6.25
CA PHE A 161 -3.35 -11.81 -5.20
C PHE A 161 -2.70 -11.64 -3.82
N SER A 162 -3.51 -11.42 -2.80
CA SER A 162 -3.06 -11.31 -1.41
C SER A 162 -4.05 -12.01 -0.48
N LEU A 163 -3.70 -12.11 0.80
CA LEU A 163 -4.64 -12.58 1.82
C LEU A 163 -5.79 -11.58 2.00
N VAL A 164 -6.99 -12.09 2.25
CA VAL A 164 -8.17 -11.25 2.56
C VAL A 164 -8.12 -10.71 3.99
N SER A 165 -7.53 -11.48 4.92
CA SER A 165 -7.36 -11.17 6.34
C SER A 165 -5.93 -11.55 6.78
N ASP A 166 -5.35 -10.74 7.65
CA ASP A 166 -4.05 -10.97 8.31
C ASP A 166 -4.17 -11.73 9.64
N SER A 167 -5.41 -12.09 10.03
CA SER A 167 -5.72 -12.78 11.27
C SER A 167 -6.41 -14.13 11.06
N PHE A 168 -6.19 -15.06 11.99
CA PHE A 168 -6.91 -16.32 11.97
C PHE A 168 -8.43 -16.12 12.18
N PRO A 169 -9.27 -16.94 11.53
CA PRO A 169 -10.69 -16.95 11.86
C PRO A 169 -10.94 -17.21 13.34
N GLN A 170 -11.78 -16.39 13.98
CA GLN A 170 -12.07 -16.50 15.42
C GLN A 170 -12.59 -17.87 15.86
N ALA A 171 -13.28 -18.60 14.96
CA ALA A 171 -13.83 -19.93 15.25
C ALA A 171 -12.83 -21.09 15.10
N LEU A 172 -11.57 -20.82 14.72
CA LEU A 172 -10.60 -21.86 14.39
C LEU A 172 -9.89 -22.40 15.64
N THR A 173 -9.99 -23.71 15.89
CA THR A 173 -9.26 -24.37 16.99
C THR A 173 -7.76 -24.41 16.69
N ASP A 174 -6.92 -24.51 17.72
CA ASP A 174 -5.47 -24.65 17.55
C ASP A 174 -5.09 -25.90 16.72
N ALA A 175 -5.86 -26.98 16.87
CA ALA A 175 -5.70 -28.20 16.10
C ALA A 175 -6.06 -28.03 14.61
N ASP A 176 -6.85 -27.03 14.24
CA ASP A 176 -7.26 -26.77 12.85
C ASP A 176 -6.46 -25.65 12.19
N LYS A 177 -5.74 -24.82 12.96
CA LYS A 177 -4.83 -23.79 12.44
C LYS A 177 -3.82 -24.36 11.45
N TYR A 178 -3.21 -25.51 11.73
CA TYR A 178 -2.22 -26.09 10.81
C TYR A 178 -2.87 -26.56 9.50
N LYS A 179 -4.06 -27.17 9.55
CA LYS A 179 -4.81 -27.61 8.37
C LYS A 179 -5.17 -26.43 7.49
N TYR A 180 -5.57 -25.33 8.13
CA TYR A 180 -5.92 -24.08 7.46
C TYR A 180 -4.70 -23.47 6.75
N VAL A 181 -3.56 -23.30 7.45
CA VAL A 181 -2.33 -22.77 6.85
C VAL A 181 -1.83 -23.65 5.72
N LYS A 182 -1.77 -24.97 5.92
CA LYS A 182 -1.36 -25.92 4.87
C LYS A 182 -2.21 -25.76 3.60
N LYS A 183 -3.52 -25.56 3.76
CA LYS A 183 -4.44 -25.32 2.65
C LYS A 183 -4.12 -24.01 1.93
N LEU A 184 -3.84 -22.93 2.65
CA LEU A 184 -3.46 -21.65 2.06
C LEU A 184 -2.14 -21.74 1.29
N ILE A 185 -1.10 -22.35 1.87
CA ILE A 185 0.20 -22.55 1.21
C ILE A 185 0.01 -23.33 -0.09
N GLY A 186 -0.73 -24.45 -0.06
CA GLY A 186 -0.96 -25.27 -1.25
C GLY A 186 -1.75 -24.54 -2.34
N ARG A 187 -2.73 -23.70 -1.97
CA ARG A 187 -3.47 -22.86 -2.93
C ARG A 187 -2.60 -21.76 -3.53
N ALA A 188 -1.81 -21.08 -2.69
CA ALA A 188 -0.87 -20.05 -3.15
C ALA A 188 0.19 -20.63 -4.09
N GLU A 189 0.75 -21.80 -3.74
CA GLU A 189 1.70 -22.52 -4.59
C GLU A 189 1.09 -22.82 -5.97
N ALA A 190 -0.14 -23.33 -6.01
CA ALA A 190 -0.83 -23.63 -7.26
C ALA A 190 -1.05 -22.38 -8.13
N MET A 191 -1.33 -21.23 -7.51
CA MET A 191 -1.48 -19.94 -8.20
C MET A 191 -0.13 -19.43 -8.74
N VAL A 192 0.91 -19.46 -7.92
CA VAL A 192 2.27 -19.04 -8.32
C VAL A 192 2.81 -19.87 -9.48
N ARG A 193 2.60 -21.19 -9.46
CA ARG A 193 2.95 -22.08 -10.58
C ARG A 193 2.22 -21.73 -11.87
N ARG A 194 1.04 -21.09 -11.79
CA ARG A 194 0.26 -20.60 -12.94
C ARG A 194 0.67 -19.20 -13.40
N GLY A 195 1.72 -18.61 -12.80
CA GLY A 195 2.22 -17.29 -13.16
C GLY A 195 1.51 -16.14 -12.43
N TRP A 196 0.90 -16.42 -11.28
CA TRP A 196 0.39 -15.38 -10.40
C TRP A 196 1.44 -14.95 -9.37
N THR A 197 1.32 -13.72 -8.89
CA THR A 197 2.21 -13.16 -7.87
C THR A 197 1.46 -12.98 -6.57
N PHE A 198 1.99 -13.55 -5.48
CA PHE A 198 1.49 -13.25 -4.14
C PHE A 198 2.06 -11.91 -3.69
N VAL A 199 1.21 -10.97 -3.31
CA VAL A 199 1.61 -9.69 -2.71
C VAL A 199 1.43 -9.78 -1.19
N ARG A 200 2.56 -9.71 -0.46
CA ARG A 200 2.59 -9.82 1.01
C ARG A 200 1.87 -8.64 1.65
N LEU A 201 1.11 -8.92 2.73
CA LEU A 201 0.61 -7.88 3.63
C LEU A 201 1.56 -7.71 4.82
N PRO A 202 1.64 -6.51 5.43
CA PRO A 202 2.39 -6.33 6.66
C PRO A 202 1.93 -7.32 7.74
N GLY A 203 2.87 -8.04 8.37
CA GLY A 203 2.55 -9.04 9.40
C GLY A 203 1.93 -10.35 8.89
N SER A 204 2.10 -10.69 7.60
CA SER A 204 1.67 -11.96 7.02
C SER A 204 2.81 -12.74 6.38
N PHE A 205 2.60 -14.02 6.08
CA PHE A 205 3.50 -14.76 5.18
C PHE A 205 3.28 -14.39 3.71
N GLU A 206 4.18 -14.85 2.84
CA GLU A 206 3.99 -14.85 1.40
C GLU A 206 4.55 -16.12 0.74
N VAL A 207 4.06 -16.43 -0.46
CA VAL A 207 4.49 -17.58 -1.26
C VAL A 207 4.78 -17.11 -2.67
N ASN A 208 6.02 -17.26 -3.13
CA ASN A 208 6.44 -16.83 -4.47
C ASN A 208 7.56 -17.73 -5.00
N ARG A 209 7.96 -17.54 -6.26
CA ARG A 209 9.17 -18.19 -6.80
C ARG A 209 10.42 -17.62 -6.14
N PHE A 210 11.45 -18.45 -5.98
CA PHE A 210 12.71 -18.05 -5.35
C PHE A 210 13.32 -16.81 -6.02
N GLU A 211 13.29 -16.74 -7.35
CA GLU A 211 13.83 -15.58 -8.08
C GLU A 211 13.20 -14.24 -7.69
N ARG A 212 11.96 -14.23 -7.17
CA ARG A 212 11.31 -13.00 -6.69
C ARG A 212 11.89 -12.54 -5.37
N PHE A 213 12.26 -13.49 -4.50
CA PHE A 213 12.92 -13.20 -3.23
C PHE A 213 14.36 -12.71 -3.43
N GLN A 214 15.05 -13.22 -4.44
CA GLN A 214 16.41 -12.75 -4.81
C GLN A 214 16.47 -11.30 -5.31
N LYS A 215 15.35 -10.68 -5.68
CA LYS A 215 15.32 -9.25 -6.03
C LYS A 215 15.40 -8.34 -4.81
N SER A 216 15.29 -8.89 -3.60
CA SER A 216 15.43 -8.16 -2.33
C SER A 216 16.85 -8.33 -1.80
N ARG A 217 17.63 -7.23 -1.73
CA ARG A 217 19.03 -7.22 -1.22
C ARG A 217 19.19 -7.83 0.18
N ALA A 218 18.12 -7.92 0.98
CA ALA A 218 18.14 -8.52 2.31
C ALA A 218 18.17 -10.06 2.30
N LEU A 219 17.91 -10.71 1.16
CA LEU A 219 17.81 -12.18 1.04
C LEU A 219 18.94 -12.80 0.21
N ASP A 220 19.91 -11.99 -0.27
CA ASP A 220 21.05 -12.46 -1.08
C ASP A 220 21.93 -13.48 -0.35
N GLU A 221 21.90 -13.49 0.98
CA GLU A 221 22.64 -14.46 1.82
C GLU A 221 21.91 -15.81 1.99
N ILE A 222 20.62 -15.90 1.66
CA ILE A 222 19.82 -17.12 1.83
C ILE A 222 19.81 -17.93 0.54
N THR A 223 20.75 -18.87 0.42
CA THR A 223 20.90 -19.70 -0.79
C THR A 223 20.34 -21.11 -0.66
N GLU A 224 20.13 -21.62 0.57
CA GLU A 224 19.66 -22.98 0.83
C GLU A 224 18.43 -23.05 1.74
N CYS A 225 17.63 -24.09 1.54
CA CYS A 225 16.50 -24.40 2.42
C CYS A 225 16.99 -25.09 3.69
N SER A 226 16.79 -24.46 4.86
CA SER A 226 17.32 -24.99 6.12
C SER A 226 16.72 -26.33 6.58
N ILE A 227 15.59 -26.77 5.99
CA ILE A 227 14.93 -28.06 6.29
C ILE A 227 15.56 -29.20 5.49
N CYS A 228 15.70 -29.05 4.17
CA CYS A 228 16.20 -30.12 3.29
C CYS A 228 17.70 -30.00 2.99
N LYS A 229 18.33 -28.86 3.31
CA LYS A 229 19.74 -28.55 3.05
C LYS A 229 20.10 -28.60 1.55
N LEU A 230 19.13 -28.27 0.70
CA LEU A 230 19.33 -28.12 -0.74
C LEU A 230 19.26 -26.65 -1.11
N ASP A 231 20.10 -26.26 -2.07
CA ASP A 231 20.07 -24.92 -2.67
C ASP A 231 18.72 -24.64 -3.33
N PHE A 232 18.29 -23.39 -3.27
CA PHE A 232 17.10 -22.95 -3.97
C PHE A 232 17.39 -22.77 -5.47
N SER A 233 16.52 -23.33 -6.30
CA SER A 233 16.47 -23.04 -7.73
C SER A 233 15.55 -21.85 -7.98
N ARG A 234 15.83 -21.02 -9.01
CA ARG A 234 15.02 -19.84 -9.38
C ARG A 234 13.52 -20.14 -9.49
N GLU A 235 13.18 -21.31 -10.03
CA GLU A 235 11.81 -21.76 -10.27
C GLU A 235 11.12 -22.36 -9.04
N ASP A 236 11.85 -22.62 -7.96
CA ASP A 236 11.32 -23.20 -6.73
C ASP A 236 10.26 -22.28 -6.14
N VAL A 237 9.14 -22.87 -5.69
CA VAL A 237 8.11 -22.10 -4.99
C VAL A 237 8.40 -22.17 -3.49
N CYS A 238 8.70 -21.01 -2.93
CA CYS A 238 9.14 -20.85 -1.55
C CYS A 238 8.10 -20.07 -0.74
N VAL A 239 8.09 -20.33 0.57
CA VAL A 239 7.29 -19.60 1.56
C VAL A 239 8.25 -18.75 2.38
N MET A 240 8.04 -17.44 2.36
CA MET A 240 8.63 -16.55 3.34
C MET A 240 7.63 -16.36 4.46
N THR A 241 8.05 -16.76 5.66
CA THR A 241 7.24 -16.66 6.88
C THR A 241 7.22 -15.24 7.40
N ASP A 242 6.31 -14.94 8.35
CA ASP A 242 6.23 -13.59 8.90
C ASP A 242 7.52 -13.15 9.58
N CYS A 243 8.18 -14.08 10.29
CA CYS A 243 9.52 -13.92 10.88
C CYS A 243 10.68 -13.95 9.85
N ALA A 244 10.41 -13.65 8.58
CA ALA A 244 11.37 -13.51 7.48
C ALA A 244 12.26 -14.74 7.18
N HIS A 245 11.87 -15.93 7.61
CA HIS A 245 12.57 -17.17 7.25
C HIS A 245 11.96 -17.83 6.00
N LEU A 246 12.82 -18.32 5.11
CA LEU A 246 12.48 -18.85 3.79
C LEU A 246 12.63 -20.37 3.71
N PHE A 247 11.64 -21.05 3.13
CA PHE A 247 11.62 -22.51 2.98
C PHE A 247 10.95 -22.93 1.67
N HIS A 248 11.25 -24.12 1.14
CA HIS A 248 10.38 -24.72 0.12
C HIS A 248 8.98 -24.95 0.70
N THR A 249 7.94 -24.65 -0.09
CA THR A 249 6.52 -24.94 0.23
C THR A 249 6.31 -26.37 0.75
N ALA A 250 6.88 -27.36 0.07
CA ALA A 250 6.80 -28.77 0.46
C ALA A 250 7.49 -29.07 1.80
N CYS A 251 8.67 -28.48 2.04
CA CYS A 251 9.44 -28.70 3.26
C CYS A 251 8.72 -28.13 4.49
N LEU A 252 8.25 -26.88 4.40
CA LEU A 252 7.53 -26.26 5.51
C LEU A 252 6.19 -26.96 5.75
N THR A 253 5.47 -27.37 4.70
CA THR A 253 4.22 -28.12 4.85
C THR A 253 4.42 -29.44 5.59
N LYS A 254 5.46 -30.20 5.25
CA LYS A 254 5.82 -31.45 5.93
C LYS A 254 6.23 -31.21 7.39
N TRP A 255 6.94 -30.13 7.66
CA TRP A 255 7.28 -29.71 9.03
C TRP A 255 6.01 -29.46 9.86
N LEU A 256 5.05 -28.69 9.33
CA LEU A 256 3.79 -28.41 10.01
C LEU A 256 2.94 -29.67 10.27
N GLU A 257 3.01 -30.67 9.39
CA GLU A 257 2.31 -31.96 9.57
C GLU A 257 2.90 -32.83 10.68
N THR A 258 4.22 -32.74 10.87
CA THR A 258 4.97 -33.57 11.83
C THR A 258 5.18 -32.88 13.18
N GLY A 259 4.98 -31.56 13.24
CA GLY A 259 5.04 -30.73 14.45
C GLY A 259 3.97 -31.12 15.46
N ARG A 260 4.40 -31.66 16.61
CA ARG A 260 3.57 -32.43 17.56
C ARG A 260 2.48 -31.67 18.35
N SER A 261 2.10 -30.45 18.00
CA SER A 261 0.95 -29.72 18.60
C SER A 261 0.89 -28.22 18.29
N LYS A 262 1.98 -27.62 17.78
CA LYS A 262 2.08 -26.16 17.60
C LYS A 262 2.67 -25.81 16.23
N ILE A 263 2.12 -24.76 15.61
CA ILE A 263 2.68 -24.14 14.42
C ILE A 263 3.84 -23.24 14.85
N SER A 264 5.07 -23.58 14.46
CA SER A 264 6.25 -22.78 14.80
C SER A 264 7.30 -22.78 13.69
N CYS A 265 8.08 -21.70 13.62
CA CYS A 265 9.19 -21.58 12.67
C CYS A 265 10.26 -22.65 12.91
N PRO A 266 10.73 -23.38 11.88
CA PRO A 266 11.87 -24.28 12.02
C PRO A 266 13.16 -23.59 12.50
N ASN A 267 13.36 -22.31 12.15
CA ASN A 267 14.60 -21.58 12.44
C ASN A 267 14.54 -20.86 13.80
N CYS A 268 13.53 -20.03 14.05
CA CYS A 268 13.44 -19.22 15.27
C CYS A 268 12.38 -19.70 16.29
N ARG A 269 11.60 -20.73 15.97
CA ARG A 269 10.49 -21.25 16.79
C ARG A 269 9.36 -20.26 17.10
N SER A 270 9.32 -19.10 16.44
CA SER A 270 8.20 -18.15 16.54
C SER A 270 6.87 -18.86 16.26
N GLU A 271 5.88 -18.66 17.14
CA GLU A 271 4.50 -19.13 16.98
C GLU A 271 3.67 -18.19 16.06
N HIS A 272 4.22 -17.02 15.70
CA HIS A 272 3.63 -16.04 14.79
C HIS A 272 4.18 -16.23 13.37
N LEU A 273 3.97 -17.41 12.79
CA LEU A 273 4.61 -17.78 11.52
C LEU A 273 3.85 -17.29 10.28
N PHE A 274 2.53 -17.09 10.39
CA PHE A 274 1.64 -16.89 9.24
C PHE A 274 0.63 -15.74 9.40
N LEU A 275 -0.06 -15.66 10.54
CA LEU A 275 -1.15 -14.70 10.77
C LEU A 275 -1.15 -14.27 12.25
N LYS A 276 -1.64 -13.06 12.52
CA LYS A 276 -1.86 -12.54 13.88
C LYS A 276 -3.02 -13.27 14.57
N LYS A 277 -3.04 -13.29 15.91
CA LYS A 277 -4.22 -13.74 16.67
C LYS A 277 -5.33 -12.70 16.48
N ALA A 278 -6.58 -13.14 16.32
CA ALA A 278 -7.71 -12.22 16.20
C ALA A 278 -7.97 -11.52 17.54
N ASP A 279 -8.07 -10.19 17.54
CA ASP A 279 -8.42 -9.42 18.73
C ASP A 279 -9.82 -9.76 19.25
N ALA A 280 -9.95 -9.88 20.57
CA ALA A 280 -11.21 -10.24 21.22
C ALA A 280 -12.15 -9.02 21.35
N LYS A 281 -13.07 -8.88 20.39
CA LYS A 281 -14.24 -7.96 20.29
C LYS A 281 -13.94 -6.44 20.32
N PRO A 282 -14.65 -5.64 19.49
CA PRO A 282 -14.70 -4.18 19.65
C PRO A 282 -15.53 -3.84 20.91
N HIS A 283 -14.93 -3.14 21.87
CA HIS A 283 -15.65 -2.53 22.97
C HIS A 283 -16.53 -1.37 22.45
N PRO A 284 -17.79 -1.23 22.90
CA PRO A 284 -18.57 -0.03 22.64
C PRO A 284 -17.89 1.15 23.36
N VAL A 285 -17.49 2.17 22.61
CA VAL A 285 -17.03 3.44 23.18
C VAL A 285 -18.26 4.16 23.72
N GLU A 286 -18.43 4.18 25.04
CA GLU A 286 -19.40 5.08 25.67
C GLU A 286 -18.91 6.53 25.53
N PRO A 287 -19.80 7.50 25.26
CA PRO A 287 -19.43 8.90 25.09
C PRO A 287 -18.94 9.48 26.42
N ALA A 288 -17.70 9.98 26.42
CA ALA A 288 -17.10 10.64 27.57
C ALA A 288 -17.98 11.82 28.04
N ARG A 289 -18.44 11.75 29.28
CA ARG A 289 -19.04 12.88 29.99
C ARG A 289 -17.95 13.93 30.22
N SER A 290 -18.26 15.17 29.86
CA SER A 290 -17.49 16.34 30.25
C SER A 290 -17.50 16.46 31.76
N ASP A 291 -16.34 16.50 32.41
CA ASP A 291 -16.22 17.23 33.67
C ASP A 291 -14.79 17.78 33.84
N ARG A 292 -14.77 18.87 34.59
CA ARG A 292 -13.78 19.94 34.62
C ARG A 292 -12.43 19.55 35.20
N ILE A 293 -11.41 20.27 34.75
CA ILE A 293 -10.06 20.33 35.31
C ILE A 293 -10.15 20.94 36.72
N GLU A 294 -9.64 20.23 37.72
CA GLU A 294 -9.03 20.84 38.91
C GLU A 294 -7.60 20.33 39.04
N ALA A 295 -6.69 21.27 39.29
CA ALA A 295 -5.26 21.05 39.42
C ALA A 295 -4.94 20.53 40.82
N GLU A 296 -4.30 19.37 40.92
CA GLU A 296 -3.61 18.93 42.14
C GLU A 296 -2.23 18.33 41.79
N GLU A 297 -1.34 18.48 42.76
CA GLU A 297 0.11 18.57 42.67
C GLU A 297 0.81 17.23 42.34
N LEU A 298 1.91 17.32 41.58
CA LEU A 298 2.80 16.20 41.25
C LEU A 298 3.49 15.64 42.50
N PRO A 299 3.37 14.35 42.83
CA PRO A 299 4.32 13.68 43.71
C PRO A 299 5.59 13.34 42.93
N SER A 300 6.71 13.73 43.53
CA SER A 300 8.07 13.29 43.23
C SER A 300 8.19 11.77 43.34
N ASP A 301 9.15 11.23 42.60
CA ASP A 301 9.62 9.82 42.58
C ASP A 301 9.00 8.98 41.46
N TRP A 302 9.53 9.19 40.26
CA TRP A 302 9.43 8.26 39.13
C TRP A 302 10.81 7.69 38.86
N ASP A 303 10.93 6.40 39.14
CA ASP A 303 12.10 5.54 38.97
C ASP A 303 12.28 5.21 37.47
N GLU A 304 13.45 5.56 36.93
CA GLU A 304 13.89 5.25 35.58
C GLU A 304 14.43 3.81 35.53
N SER A 305 13.60 2.83 35.19
CA SER A 305 14.09 1.58 34.60
C SER A 305 12.99 0.81 33.85
N GLU A 306 13.30 0.49 32.59
CA GLU A 306 12.59 -0.44 31.68
C GLU A 306 11.33 0.06 30.97
N TYR A 307 11.55 0.94 29.99
CA TYR A 307 10.77 0.97 28.75
C TYR A 307 11.74 0.75 27.58
N GLU A 308 11.73 -0.46 27.01
CA GLU A 308 12.26 -0.72 25.66
C GLU A 308 11.15 -0.34 24.67
N GLU A 309 11.33 0.78 23.97
CA GLU A 309 10.46 1.21 22.87
C GLU A 309 10.84 0.47 21.57
N GLU A 310 9.84 -0.11 20.92
CA GLU A 310 9.94 -0.81 19.64
C GLU A 310 10.27 0.19 18.53
N GLU A 311 11.34 -0.11 17.77
CA GLU A 311 11.83 0.67 16.64
C GLU A 311 10.88 0.60 15.44
N ASP A 312 10.43 1.77 14.98
CA ASP A 312 9.88 1.98 13.64
C ASP A 312 11.01 1.81 12.59
N GLU A 313 11.13 0.62 11.97
CA GLU A 313 12.01 0.40 10.80
C GLU A 313 11.25 0.53 9.47
N ASP A 314 11.59 1.62 8.78
CA ASP A 314 12.02 1.70 7.37
C ASP A 314 11.09 1.26 6.21
N ASP A 315 10.63 2.29 5.49
CA ASP A 315 10.13 2.31 4.10
C ASP A 315 11.27 1.88 3.12
N PRO A 316 11.05 0.88 2.23
CA PRO A 316 12.14 0.28 1.47
C PRO A 316 12.67 1.12 0.30
N ASP A 317 13.98 0.98 0.20
CA ASP A 317 14.97 1.45 -0.76
C ASP A 317 14.55 1.52 -2.24
N TYR A 318 15.11 2.55 -2.86
CA TYR A 318 15.11 2.92 -4.26
C TYR A 318 15.81 1.82 -5.08
N THR A 319 15.11 1.17 -6.02
CA THR A 319 15.78 0.34 -7.02
C THR A 319 16.46 1.23 -8.07
N ASP A 320 17.72 0.93 -8.32
CA ASP A 320 18.51 1.38 -9.47
C ASP A 320 17.77 1.02 -10.77
N ASN A 321 17.10 2.00 -11.38
CA ASN A 321 16.40 1.86 -12.66
C ASN A 321 17.40 2.11 -13.80
N SER A 322 18.04 1.05 -14.28
CA SER A 322 18.76 1.08 -15.56
C SER A 322 17.85 0.90 -16.79
N ASP A 323 16.54 0.97 -16.63
CA ASP A 323 15.57 1.06 -17.73
C ASP A 323 14.80 2.40 -17.59
N VAL A 324 15.45 3.50 -18.01
CA VAL A 324 14.78 4.80 -18.14
C VAL A 324 13.93 4.76 -19.40
N GLU A 325 12.70 4.28 -19.28
CA GLU A 325 11.65 4.65 -20.23
C GLU A 325 11.53 6.19 -20.22
N GLU A 326 11.42 6.79 -21.40
CA GLU A 326 11.50 8.23 -21.67
C GLU A 326 10.80 9.10 -20.58
N ILE A 327 11.45 10.19 -20.18
CA ILE A 327 11.02 11.19 -19.17
C ILE A 327 9.76 11.98 -19.62
N ASP A 328 8.99 11.48 -20.59
CA ASP A 328 7.92 12.21 -21.27
C ASP A 328 6.65 12.39 -20.41
N GLY A 329 6.62 11.82 -19.20
CA GLY A 329 5.48 11.82 -18.29
C GLY A 329 5.58 12.71 -17.05
N MET A 330 6.52 13.65 -16.95
CA MET A 330 6.68 14.51 -15.76
C MET A 330 6.03 15.90 -15.94
N LEU A 331 5.54 16.48 -14.85
CA LEU A 331 5.08 17.88 -14.79
C LEU A 331 5.87 18.69 -13.78
N ILE A 332 6.22 19.92 -14.17
CA ILE A 332 6.93 20.88 -13.31
C ILE A 332 5.93 21.82 -12.65
N SER A 333 6.02 21.96 -11.33
CA SER A 333 5.17 22.90 -10.60
C SER A 333 5.60 24.34 -10.81
N VAL A 334 4.67 25.19 -11.21
CA VAL A 334 4.83 26.63 -11.36
C VAL A 334 4.31 27.31 -10.10
N SER A 335 5.18 27.95 -9.35
CA SER A 335 4.80 29.01 -8.43
C SER A 335 4.55 30.26 -9.27
N ASP A 336 3.29 30.67 -9.42
CA ASP A 336 2.95 31.90 -10.13
C ASP A 336 3.65 33.11 -9.50
N ASP A 337 4.04 34.04 -10.37
CA ASP A 337 4.72 35.28 -10.05
C ASP A 337 3.91 36.10 -9.02
N ASN A 338 4.53 36.32 -7.86
CA ASN A 338 4.21 37.36 -6.89
C ASN A 338 3.01 37.08 -5.94
N PRO A 339 3.18 36.23 -4.91
CA PRO A 339 2.60 36.59 -3.61
C PRO A 339 3.38 37.84 -3.14
N GLY A 340 2.69 38.89 -2.68
CA GLY A 340 3.32 40.18 -2.38
C GLY A 340 4.61 40.06 -1.54
N ARG A 341 5.46 41.09 -1.65
CA ARG A 341 6.81 41.27 -1.04
C ARG A 341 7.06 40.76 0.41
N ASP A 342 6.04 40.29 1.12
CA ASP A 342 6.12 39.59 2.41
C ASP A 342 6.23 38.05 2.31
N SER A 343 6.21 37.45 1.12
CA SER A 343 6.34 35.98 0.97
C SER A 343 7.78 35.46 1.10
N SER A 344 8.72 36.29 1.54
CA SER A 344 10.07 35.84 1.83
C SER A 344 10.03 34.87 3.02
N LYS A 345 10.06 33.56 2.72
CA LYS A 345 10.07 32.44 3.67
C LYS A 345 8.78 32.21 4.46
N THR A 346 7.80 31.60 3.82
CA THR A 346 6.93 30.67 4.55
C THR A 346 6.95 29.35 3.80
N ASP A 347 7.82 28.43 4.24
CA ASP A 347 7.68 27.01 3.95
C ASP A 347 6.25 26.64 4.35
N GLY A 348 5.42 26.29 3.37
CA GLY A 348 4.04 26.00 3.66
C GLY A 348 3.90 24.65 4.33
N ILE A 349 2.81 24.47 5.06
CA ILE A 349 2.55 23.22 5.77
C ILE A 349 1.69 22.36 4.86
N ARG A 350 2.19 21.16 4.50
CA ARG A 350 1.39 20.20 3.73
C ARG A 350 0.15 19.82 4.53
N LYS A 351 -1.03 20.04 3.93
CA LYS A 351 -2.34 19.76 4.51
C LYS A 351 -3.22 19.14 3.43
N LEU A 352 -4.13 18.27 3.84
CA LEU A 352 -5.26 17.86 3.00
C LEU A 352 -6.44 18.79 3.30
N LEU A 353 -7.12 19.27 2.26
CA LEU A 353 -8.42 19.92 2.41
C LEU A 353 -9.51 18.89 2.19
N CYS A 354 -10.29 18.64 3.23
CA CYS A 354 -11.40 17.68 3.24
C CYS A 354 -12.73 18.43 3.37
N ALA A 355 -13.67 18.17 2.45
CA ALA A 355 -15.01 18.76 2.49
C ALA A 355 -16.10 17.68 2.33
N LYS A 356 -17.08 17.65 3.25
CA LYS A 356 -18.23 16.73 3.21
C LYS A 356 -19.38 17.26 4.06
N GLY A 357 -20.61 17.19 3.54
CA GLY A 357 -21.79 17.72 4.21
C GLY A 357 -21.64 19.22 4.41
N GLU A 358 -21.77 19.69 5.64
CA GLU A 358 -21.56 21.11 6.01
C GLU A 358 -20.14 21.39 6.50
N THR A 359 -19.25 20.39 6.48
CA THR A 359 -17.92 20.49 7.10
C THR A 359 -16.82 20.65 6.07
N VAL A 360 -15.89 21.57 6.36
CA VAL A 360 -14.62 21.73 5.66
C VAL A 360 -13.51 21.73 6.70
N SER A 361 -12.42 21.01 6.46
CA SER A 361 -11.29 20.92 7.39
C SER A 361 -9.97 20.75 6.67
N LEU A 362 -8.91 21.31 7.24
CA LEU A 362 -7.53 21.07 6.88
C LEU A 362 -6.96 19.98 7.80
N VAL A 363 -6.35 18.95 7.22
CA VAL A 363 -5.80 17.79 7.93
C VAL A 363 -4.29 17.74 7.73
N ASP A 364 -3.49 17.63 8.80
CA ASP A 364 -2.04 17.38 8.67
C ASP A 364 -1.67 15.89 8.67
N ARG A 365 -0.36 15.63 8.57
CA ARG A 365 0.24 14.29 8.57
C ARG A 365 0.01 13.52 9.87
N ALA A 366 -0.22 14.21 10.99
CA ALA A 366 -0.56 13.60 12.26
C ALA A 366 -2.09 13.45 12.42
N TYR A 367 -2.85 13.63 11.34
CA TYR A 367 -4.31 13.54 11.28
C TYR A 367 -5.06 14.57 12.13
N ASN A 368 -4.39 15.63 12.58
CA ASN A 368 -5.07 16.71 13.30
C ASN A 368 -5.94 17.52 12.34
N MET A 369 -7.17 17.77 12.73
CA MET A 369 -8.17 18.48 11.92
C MET A 369 -8.34 19.92 12.39
N THR A 370 -8.12 20.88 11.50
CA THR A 370 -8.46 22.29 11.69
C THR A 370 -9.71 22.61 10.87
N LYS A 371 -10.82 22.95 11.54
CA LYS A 371 -12.06 23.31 10.84
C LYS A 371 -11.91 24.64 10.12
N VAL A 372 -12.42 24.69 8.89
CA VAL A 372 -12.53 25.91 8.08
C VAL A 372 -14.00 26.28 8.06
N HIS A 373 -14.30 27.52 8.46
CA HIS A 373 -15.68 28.00 8.40
C HIS A 373 -16.11 28.18 6.94
N ALA A 374 -17.31 27.69 6.63
CA ALA A 374 -17.90 27.84 5.31
C ALA A 374 -19.25 28.55 5.42
N SER A 375 -19.50 29.53 4.56
CA SER A 375 -20.79 30.22 4.49
C SER A 375 -21.91 29.25 4.07
N GLU A 376 -23.16 29.58 4.43
CA GLU A 376 -24.34 28.80 4.06
C GLU A 376 -24.40 28.51 2.55
N GLY A 377 -24.83 27.31 2.20
CA GLY A 377 -24.94 26.86 0.81
C GLY A 377 -25.15 25.34 0.71
N PRO A 378 -25.14 24.78 -0.50
CA PRO A 378 -25.31 23.35 -0.71
C PRO A 378 -24.27 22.53 0.06
N GLU A 379 -24.67 21.35 0.54
CA GLU A 379 -23.76 20.40 1.16
C GLU A 379 -22.62 20.02 0.21
N PHE A 380 -21.40 20.03 0.73
CA PHE A 380 -20.23 19.55 0.02
C PHE A 380 -20.34 18.05 -0.21
N ARG A 381 -20.25 17.64 -1.47
CA ARG A 381 -19.98 16.24 -1.79
C ARG A 381 -18.53 15.91 -1.44
N ALA A 382 -18.30 14.67 -1.01
CA ALA A 382 -17.00 14.22 -0.49
C ALA A 382 -15.84 14.64 -1.41
N THR A 383 -14.95 15.48 -0.89
CA THR A 383 -13.82 16.06 -1.63
C THR A 383 -12.57 16.04 -0.74
N VAL A 384 -11.45 15.63 -1.31
CA VAL A 384 -10.12 15.55 -0.68
C VAL A 384 -9.08 16.08 -1.66
N LEU A 385 -8.53 17.25 -1.37
CA LEU A 385 -7.49 17.92 -2.15
C LEU A 385 -6.17 17.91 -1.38
N ASP A 386 -5.06 17.62 -2.06
CA ASP A 386 -3.72 17.64 -1.47
C ASP A 386 -3.02 18.95 -1.85
N GLY A 387 -2.46 19.61 -0.85
CA GLY A 387 -1.95 20.95 -1.02
C GLY A 387 -1.06 21.41 0.12
N GLU A 388 -0.67 22.67 0.02
CA GLU A 388 0.23 23.34 0.95
C GLU A 388 -0.43 24.63 1.46
N LEU A 389 -0.54 24.75 2.78
CA LEU A 389 -1.03 25.96 3.43
C LEU A 389 0.15 26.93 3.63
N ILE A 390 0.10 28.07 2.96
CA ILE A 390 1.07 29.16 3.06
C ILE A 390 0.53 30.20 4.04
N GLY A 391 1.29 30.43 5.11
CA GLY A 391 0.82 31.19 6.25
C GLY A 391 -0.44 30.57 6.83
N GLU A 392 -1.49 31.37 7.02
CA GLU A 392 -2.78 30.91 7.57
C GLU A 392 -3.95 31.06 6.59
N ARG A 393 -3.70 31.56 5.38
CA ARG A 393 -4.77 32.05 4.50
C ARG A 393 -4.76 31.53 3.09
N ILE A 394 -3.65 30.97 2.59
CA ILE A 394 -3.54 30.56 1.19
C ILE A 394 -3.29 29.05 1.12
N PHE A 395 -4.24 28.29 0.58
CA PHE A 395 -4.08 26.86 0.34
C PHE A 395 -3.81 26.61 -1.15
N LEU A 396 -2.60 26.17 -1.47
CA LEU A 396 -2.18 25.82 -2.82
C LEU A 396 -2.36 24.32 -3.07
N VAL A 397 -3.37 23.97 -3.86
CA VAL A 397 -3.67 22.59 -4.27
C VAL A 397 -2.67 22.17 -5.35
N PHE A 398 -1.99 21.05 -5.16
CA PHE A 398 -1.09 20.47 -6.17
C PHE A 398 -1.49 19.04 -6.57
N ASP A 399 -2.48 18.43 -5.92
CA ASP A 399 -3.06 17.14 -6.32
C ASP A 399 -4.50 16.99 -5.79
N ALA A 400 -5.21 15.97 -6.26
CA ALA A 400 -6.57 15.66 -5.78
C ALA A 400 -6.82 14.16 -5.74
N VAL A 401 -7.49 13.69 -4.67
CA VAL A 401 -7.81 12.27 -4.47
C VAL A 401 -9.26 11.98 -4.82
N VAL A 402 -10.17 12.78 -4.27
CA VAL A 402 -11.61 12.68 -4.47
C VAL A 402 -12.15 14.08 -4.71
N VAL A 403 -13.03 14.27 -5.69
CA VAL A 403 -13.66 15.57 -5.96
C VAL A 403 -15.16 15.36 -6.20
N SER A 404 -16.00 16.06 -5.44
CA SER A 404 -17.46 16.01 -5.56
C SER A 404 -18.06 14.59 -5.53
N GLY A 405 -17.47 13.69 -4.74
CA GLY A 405 -17.88 12.28 -4.60
C GLY A 405 -17.29 11.34 -5.64
N GLN A 406 -16.50 11.84 -6.60
CA GLN A 406 -15.81 11.03 -7.59
C GLN A 406 -14.35 10.81 -7.19
N VAL A 407 -13.89 9.55 -7.24
CA VAL A 407 -12.48 9.22 -7.02
C VAL A 407 -11.70 9.59 -8.28
N VAL A 408 -11.00 10.72 -8.25
CA VAL A 408 -10.19 11.22 -9.37
C VAL A 408 -8.75 10.70 -9.31
N GLY A 409 -8.29 10.20 -8.15
CA GLY A 409 -6.96 9.63 -7.95
C GLY A 409 -6.56 8.50 -8.92
N VAL A 410 -7.52 7.91 -9.61
CA VAL A 410 -7.33 6.88 -10.65
C VAL A 410 -6.92 7.44 -12.01
N SER A 411 -7.12 8.74 -12.24
CA SER A 411 -6.73 9.45 -13.46
C SER A 411 -5.32 10.02 -13.35
N GLU A 412 -4.73 10.41 -14.47
CA GLU A 412 -3.46 11.16 -14.54
C GLU A 412 -3.53 12.55 -13.87
N LEU A 413 -2.38 13.17 -13.58
CA LEU A 413 -2.32 14.39 -12.76
C LEU A 413 -3.15 15.57 -13.31
N LEU A 414 -3.10 15.85 -14.62
CA LEU A 414 -3.81 16.98 -15.22
C LEU A 414 -5.34 16.89 -15.05
N PRO A 415 -6.01 15.77 -15.41
CA PRO A 415 -7.42 15.58 -15.12
C PRO A 415 -7.81 15.75 -13.65
N ARG A 416 -6.94 15.35 -12.71
CA ARG A 416 -7.16 15.54 -11.26
C ARG A 416 -7.14 17.02 -10.89
N LEU A 417 -6.19 17.78 -11.42
CA LEU A 417 -6.10 19.22 -11.21
C LEU A 417 -7.25 19.99 -11.87
N ASP A 418 -7.73 19.53 -13.03
CA ASP A 418 -8.92 20.12 -13.68
C ASP A 418 -10.20 19.87 -12.88
N ALA A 419 -10.34 18.68 -12.27
CA ALA A 419 -11.42 18.42 -11.33
C ALA A 419 -11.31 19.31 -10.10
N ALA A 420 -10.13 19.42 -9.50
CA ALA A 420 -9.88 20.31 -8.37
C ALA A 420 -10.20 21.77 -8.72
N ARG A 421 -9.82 22.24 -9.92
CA ARG A 421 -10.04 23.62 -10.36
C ARG A 421 -11.52 23.93 -10.48
N ARG A 422 -12.31 23.05 -11.10
CA ARG A 422 -13.78 23.16 -11.14
C ARG A 422 -14.38 23.24 -9.74
N TRP A 423 -13.92 22.39 -8.82
CA TRP A 423 -14.40 22.44 -7.44
C TRP A 423 -14.04 23.77 -6.74
N VAL A 424 -12.81 24.25 -6.92
CA VAL A 424 -12.32 25.52 -6.35
C VAL A 424 -13.14 26.68 -6.92
N ASP A 425 -13.38 26.73 -8.22
CA ASP A 425 -14.16 27.79 -8.88
C ASP A 425 -15.61 27.82 -8.35
N GLU A 426 -16.20 26.66 -8.07
CA GLU A 426 -17.56 26.54 -7.55
C GLU A 426 -17.67 26.84 -6.04
N HIS A 427 -16.67 26.47 -5.23
CA HIS A 427 -16.82 26.39 -3.78
C HIS A 427 -15.89 27.29 -2.96
N ALA A 428 -14.72 27.68 -3.49
CA ALA A 428 -13.69 28.33 -2.67
C ALA A 428 -14.12 29.70 -2.10
N ASN A 429 -15.01 30.41 -2.80
CA ASN A 429 -15.55 31.69 -2.32
C ASN A 429 -16.41 31.56 -1.05
N ARG A 430 -16.84 30.34 -0.70
CA ARG A 430 -17.60 30.07 0.53
C ARG A 430 -16.70 29.85 1.74
N LEU A 431 -15.39 29.71 1.57
CA LEU A 431 -14.45 29.35 2.64
C LEU A 431 -13.90 30.62 3.29
N ASP A 432 -14.39 30.93 4.49
CA ASP A 432 -14.06 32.18 5.15
C ASP A 432 -12.59 32.20 5.60
N GLY A 433 -11.87 33.24 5.18
CA GLY A 433 -10.48 33.43 5.55
C GLY A 433 -9.48 32.51 4.84
N LEU A 434 -9.93 31.61 3.96
CA LEU A 434 -9.08 30.66 3.24
C LEU A 434 -9.19 30.83 1.71
N GLN A 435 -8.17 31.41 1.11
CA GLN A 435 -8.00 31.47 -0.33
C GLN A 435 -7.45 30.14 -0.86
N VAL A 436 -8.24 29.40 -1.62
CA VAL A 436 -7.81 28.16 -2.28
C VAL A 436 -7.42 28.44 -3.73
N LYS A 437 -6.25 27.97 -4.17
CA LYS A 437 -5.78 28.07 -5.56
C LYS A 437 -5.20 26.75 -6.01
N VAL A 438 -5.43 26.37 -7.26
CA VAL A 438 -4.80 25.18 -7.86
C VAL A 438 -3.50 25.57 -8.55
N LYS A 439 -2.39 25.04 -8.05
CA LYS A 439 -1.03 25.25 -8.56
C LYS A 439 -0.97 24.88 -10.04
N ARG A 440 -0.36 25.75 -10.83
CA ARG A 440 -0.17 25.49 -12.25
C ARG A 440 0.96 24.47 -12.41
N MET A 441 0.73 23.47 -13.27
CA MET A 441 1.70 22.45 -13.62
C MET A 441 1.98 22.55 -15.13
N LEU A 442 3.26 22.52 -15.52
CA LEU A 442 3.67 22.52 -16.93
C LEU A 442 4.12 21.12 -17.33
N PRO A 443 3.65 20.58 -18.47
CA PRO A 443 4.21 19.37 -19.06
C PRO A 443 5.71 19.54 -19.31
N TRP A 444 6.47 18.45 -19.14
CA TRP A 444 7.93 18.41 -19.32
C TRP A 444 8.43 19.13 -20.58
N LYS A 445 7.83 18.82 -21.73
CA LYS A 445 8.13 19.41 -23.04
C LYS A 445 8.08 20.95 -23.09
N ASP A 446 7.26 21.56 -22.25
CA ASP A 446 7.04 23.02 -22.22
C ASP A 446 7.79 23.69 -21.05
N ALA A 447 8.53 22.90 -20.26
CA ALA A 447 8.99 23.34 -18.95
C ALA A 447 10.45 23.84 -18.93
N LYS A 448 11.28 23.55 -19.96
CA LYS A 448 12.70 23.97 -20.05
C LYS A 448 12.88 25.46 -19.85
N ASP A 449 12.26 26.28 -20.70
CA ASP A 449 12.37 27.75 -20.64
C ASP A 449 11.83 28.32 -19.32
N PHE A 450 10.79 27.70 -18.76
CA PHE A 450 10.23 28.13 -17.48
C PHE A 450 11.19 27.82 -16.33
N ALA A 451 11.73 26.61 -16.27
CA ALA A 451 12.65 26.17 -15.24
C ALA A 451 13.92 27.02 -15.24
N LEU A 452 14.50 27.29 -16.41
CA LEU A 452 15.68 28.15 -16.56
C LEU A 452 15.42 29.60 -16.13
N ARG A 453 14.24 30.16 -16.44
CA ARG A 453 13.89 31.52 -15.96
C ARG A 453 13.64 31.60 -14.46
N MET A 454 13.06 30.56 -13.86
CA MET A 454 12.82 30.51 -12.42
C MET A 454 14.10 30.31 -11.63
N TYR A 455 15.03 29.53 -12.17
CA TYR A 455 16.35 29.28 -11.60
C TYR A 455 17.16 30.54 -11.28
N ASP A 456 17.05 31.56 -12.12
CA ASP A 456 17.76 32.85 -11.96
C ASP A 456 17.13 33.77 -10.91
N ARG A 457 15.93 33.45 -10.42
CA ARG A 457 15.25 34.29 -9.42
C ARG A 457 15.69 33.91 -8.02
N ALA A 458 16.17 34.91 -7.28
CA ALA A 458 16.51 34.75 -5.86
C ALA A 458 15.28 34.32 -5.05
N GLY A 459 15.39 33.20 -4.31
CA GLY A 459 14.40 32.77 -3.33
C GLY A 459 13.61 31.49 -3.64
N THR A 460 13.88 30.79 -4.75
CA THR A 460 13.27 29.47 -5.02
C THR A 460 14.08 28.34 -4.39
N ASP A 461 13.47 27.50 -3.55
CA ASP A 461 14.10 26.35 -2.86
C ASP A 461 14.24 25.09 -3.76
N GLY A 462 14.31 25.29 -5.07
CA GLY A 462 14.38 24.23 -6.07
C GLY A 462 13.11 24.03 -6.89
N LEU A 463 13.09 22.93 -7.66
CA LEU A 463 11.99 22.55 -8.55
C LEU A 463 11.40 21.20 -8.12
N LEU A 464 10.09 21.05 -8.30
CA LEU A 464 9.36 19.81 -8.06
C LEU A 464 8.86 19.25 -9.39
N PHE A 465 9.19 17.99 -9.63
CA PHE A 465 8.77 17.21 -10.79
C PHE A 465 7.80 16.13 -10.31
N THR A 466 6.54 16.30 -10.68
CA THR A 466 5.47 15.38 -10.28
C THR A 466 5.10 14.51 -11.48
N PRO A 467 5.09 13.19 -11.34
CA PRO A 467 4.73 12.31 -12.44
C PRO A 467 3.25 12.48 -12.80
N ALA A 468 2.95 12.39 -14.10
CA ALA A 468 1.62 12.46 -14.67
C ALA A 468 0.80 11.17 -14.41
N VAL A 469 1.25 10.25 -13.56
CA VAL A 469 0.61 8.95 -13.36
C VAL A 469 -0.54 9.02 -12.34
N PRO A 470 -1.47 8.05 -12.34
CA PRO A 470 -2.44 7.85 -11.26
C PRO A 470 -1.78 7.79 -9.88
N LEU A 471 -2.45 8.29 -8.84
CA LEU A 471 -1.90 8.33 -7.46
C LEU A 471 -1.44 6.96 -6.98
N LEU A 472 -2.16 5.91 -7.36
CA LEU A 472 -1.87 4.51 -7.02
C LEU A 472 -0.61 3.94 -7.70
N GLN A 473 -0.05 4.64 -8.68
CA GLN A 473 1.20 4.29 -9.37
C GLN A 473 2.36 5.20 -8.95
N ARG A 474 2.12 6.20 -8.09
CA ARG A 474 3.13 7.17 -7.64
C ARG A 474 4.26 6.55 -6.80
N HIS A 475 4.08 5.34 -6.28
CA HIS A 475 5.15 4.59 -5.61
C HIS A 475 6.19 4.04 -6.60
N GLN A 476 5.81 3.84 -7.87
CA GLN A 476 6.70 3.32 -8.91
C GLN A 476 7.54 4.42 -9.55
N VAL A 477 7.00 5.64 -9.58
CA VAL A 477 7.67 6.84 -10.09
C VAL A 477 7.51 7.94 -9.04
N PRO A 478 8.52 8.23 -8.22
CA PRO A 478 8.39 9.21 -7.15
C PRO A 478 8.34 10.64 -7.68
N THR A 479 7.82 11.56 -6.85
CA THR A 479 7.99 12.99 -7.10
C THR A 479 9.43 13.38 -6.84
N LEU A 480 10.10 13.96 -7.83
CA LEU A 480 11.49 14.37 -7.72
C LEU A 480 11.59 15.82 -7.26
N LYS A 481 12.57 16.09 -6.40
CA LYS A 481 12.93 17.45 -6.01
C LYS A 481 14.35 17.71 -6.50
N TRP A 482 14.53 18.78 -7.26
CA TRP A 482 15.86 19.23 -7.67
C TRP A 482 16.22 20.50 -6.90
N LYS A 483 17.43 20.57 -6.37
CA LYS A 483 17.98 21.73 -5.67
C LYS A 483 19.38 22.03 -6.20
N LYS A 484 19.79 23.30 -6.16
CA LYS A 484 21.18 23.67 -6.46
C LYS A 484 22.11 22.97 -5.47
N LYS A 485 23.31 22.60 -5.92
CA LYS A 485 24.34 22.03 -5.05
C LYS A 485 24.64 22.91 -3.83
N GLU A 486 24.61 24.22 -4.03
CA GLU A 486 24.79 25.24 -2.99
C GLU A 486 23.57 25.42 -2.07
N ASP A 487 22.45 24.75 -2.32
CA ASP A 487 21.26 24.76 -1.47
C ASP A 487 21.03 23.42 -0.75
N ILE A 488 21.87 22.42 -1.00
CA ILE A 488 21.81 21.13 -0.28
C ILE A 488 22.30 21.33 1.15
N THR A 489 21.42 21.02 2.10
CA THR A 489 21.70 21.12 3.54
C THR A 489 21.37 19.85 4.28
N VAL A 490 22.09 19.61 5.37
CA VAL A 490 21.82 18.52 6.32
C VAL A 490 21.77 19.09 7.73
N ASP A 491 20.78 18.67 8.51
CA ASP A 491 20.62 19.04 9.90
C ASP A 491 21.39 18.05 10.80
N PHE A 492 22.45 18.53 11.44
CA PHE A 492 23.30 17.72 12.33
C PHE A 492 23.06 18.08 13.79
N LEU A 493 23.20 17.09 14.68
CA LEU A 493 23.38 17.36 16.09
C LEU A 493 24.86 17.66 16.34
N VAL A 494 25.16 18.84 16.87
CA VAL A 494 26.54 19.32 17.01
C VAL A 494 27.03 19.09 18.44
N PHE A 495 28.15 18.38 18.55
CA PHE A 495 28.85 18.09 19.81
C PHE A 495 30.07 19.00 20.02
N PRO A 496 30.68 19.01 21.23
CA PRO A 496 31.92 19.72 21.48
C PRO A 496 33.01 19.41 20.44
N ARG A 497 33.87 20.39 20.15
CA ARG A 497 34.82 20.36 19.00
C ARG A 497 34.16 20.32 17.62
N TYR A 498 32.87 20.65 17.53
CA TYR A 498 32.08 20.69 16.30
C TYR A 498 31.95 19.33 15.60
N GLU A 499 31.99 18.25 16.38
CA GLU A 499 31.65 16.92 15.87
C GLU A 499 30.18 16.93 15.41
N LEU A 500 29.93 16.43 14.20
CA LEU A 500 28.62 16.38 13.58
C LEU A 500 28.08 14.96 13.66
N LYS A 501 26.88 14.82 14.23
CA LYS A 501 26.20 13.52 14.34
C LYS A 501 24.85 13.51 13.63
N VAL A 502 24.53 12.35 13.09
CA VAL A 502 23.24 11.99 12.47
C VAL A 502 22.63 10.80 13.21
N LEU A 503 21.35 10.54 12.99
CA LEU A 503 20.66 9.39 13.59
C LEU A 503 20.73 8.17 12.66
N ASP A 504 21.15 7.02 13.17
CA ASP A 504 21.16 5.73 12.46
C ASP A 504 20.58 4.67 13.39
N ARG A 505 19.38 4.14 13.09
CA ARG A 505 18.66 3.14 13.90
C ARG A 505 18.69 3.46 15.41
N GLY A 506 18.13 4.61 15.77
CA GLY A 506 18.09 5.10 17.16
C GLY A 506 19.43 5.61 17.72
N GLN A 507 20.57 5.36 17.06
CA GLN A 507 21.90 5.70 17.57
C GLN A 507 22.50 6.93 16.88
N LEU A 508 23.22 7.75 17.66
CA LEU A 508 23.92 8.93 17.13
C LEU A 508 25.30 8.56 16.57
N VAL A 509 25.44 8.62 15.25
CA VAL A 509 26.67 8.28 14.53
C VAL A 509 27.41 9.54 14.12
N SER A 510 28.72 9.58 14.38
CA SER A 510 29.61 10.67 13.97
C SER A 510 29.94 10.57 12.48
N VAL A 511 29.75 11.66 11.75
CA VAL A 511 29.95 11.71 10.30
C VAL A 511 30.97 12.77 9.86
N GLY A 512 31.59 13.46 10.81
CA GLY A 512 32.69 14.38 10.55
C GLY A 512 32.71 15.58 11.50
N THR A 513 33.39 16.63 11.07
CA THR A 513 33.54 17.86 11.85
C THR A 513 33.07 19.06 11.04
N GLY A 514 32.28 19.92 11.67
CA GLY A 514 31.77 21.14 11.07
C GLY A 514 32.74 22.30 11.22
N VAL A 515 32.59 23.29 10.34
CA VAL A 515 33.29 24.58 10.43
C VAL A 515 32.29 25.70 10.68
N GLY A 516 32.53 26.48 11.74
CA GLY A 516 31.78 27.71 12.01
C GLY A 516 32.54 28.93 11.48
N ARG A 517 31.87 29.80 10.71
CA ARG A 517 32.39 31.15 10.46
C ARG A 517 32.13 32.05 11.68
N PRO A 518 33.00 33.02 11.99
CA PRO A 518 32.69 34.06 12.97
C PRO A 518 31.34 34.71 12.63
N GLY A 519 30.41 34.71 13.59
CA GLY A 519 29.06 35.20 13.39
C GLY A 519 28.08 34.68 14.44
N ILE A 520 26.86 35.23 14.45
CA ILE A 520 25.83 34.99 15.48
C ILE A 520 25.52 33.50 15.64
N THR A 521 25.35 32.77 14.53
CA THR A 521 25.07 31.32 14.57
C THR A 521 26.16 30.56 15.30
N LYS A 522 27.43 30.79 14.95
CA LYS A 522 28.57 30.13 15.61
C LYS A 522 28.66 30.51 17.08
N THR A 523 28.51 31.80 17.41
CA THR A 523 28.55 32.27 18.81
C THR A 523 27.46 31.60 19.65
N ARG A 524 26.25 31.43 19.10
CA ARG A 524 25.16 30.74 19.79
C ARG A 524 25.45 29.26 19.99
N VAL A 525 25.95 28.57 18.94
CA VAL A 525 26.39 27.17 19.07
C VAL A 525 27.47 27.03 20.14
N ASP A 526 28.47 27.92 20.17
CA ASP A 526 29.52 27.90 21.19
C ASP A 526 28.97 28.09 22.62
N ILE A 527 27.96 28.95 22.79
CA ILE A 527 27.29 29.15 24.08
C ILE A 527 26.51 27.90 24.50
N ASP A 528 25.75 27.30 23.59
CA ASP A 528 24.97 26.08 23.88
C ASP A 528 25.91 24.93 24.28
N LEU A 529 26.98 24.72 23.53
CA LEU A 529 27.99 23.70 23.83
C LEU A 529 28.68 23.93 25.19
N ARG A 530 28.99 25.19 25.55
CA ARG A 530 29.54 25.51 26.88
C ARG A 530 28.57 25.24 28.03
N LYS A 531 27.27 25.30 27.76
CA LYS A 531 26.21 24.95 28.72
C LYS A 531 25.91 23.45 28.75
N GLY A 532 26.65 22.64 28.01
CA GLY A 532 26.40 21.19 27.89
C GLY A 532 25.20 20.83 27.02
N LYS A 533 24.68 21.77 26.22
CA LYS A 533 23.58 21.53 25.29
C LYS A 533 24.11 21.34 23.88
N ASN A 534 23.73 20.25 23.22
CA ASN A 534 24.07 19.98 21.83
C ASN A 534 22.95 20.51 20.92
N PRO A 535 23.18 21.58 20.13
CA PRO A 535 22.15 22.13 19.26
C PRO A 535 22.05 21.35 17.94
N ILE A 536 20.85 21.29 17.36
CA ILE A 536 20.66 20.87 15.97
C ILE A 536 20.93 22.06 15.05
N VAL A 537 21.81 21.86 14.08
CA VAL A 537 22.30 22.90 13.18
C VAL A 537 22.17 22.44 11.74
N GLU A 538 21.43 23.22 10.94
CA GLU A 538 21.40 23.11 9.49
C GLU A 538 22.77 23.53 8.95
N CYS A 539 23.43 22.63 8.25
CA CYS A 539 24.74 22.83 7.66
C CYS A 539 24.69 22.68 6.14
N ILE A 540 25.55 23.44 5.46
CA ILE A 540 25.71 23.45 4.01
C ILE A 540 27.11 22.95 3.64
N TRP A 541 27.24 22.17 2.58
CA TRP A 541 28.55 21.75 2.10
C TRP A 541 29.31 22.91 1.46
N HIS A 542 30.57 23.11 1.85
CA HIS A 542 31.42 24.14 1.26
C HIS A 542 32.56 23.50 0.44
N PRO A 543 32.49 23.52 -0.91
CA PRO A 543 33.45 22.83 -1.76
C PRO A 543 34.91 23.24 -1.52
N GLY A 544 35.17 24.55 -1.37
CA GLY A 544 36.53 25.06 -1.21
C GLY A 544 37.22 24.68 0.10
N SER A 545 36.48 24.24 1.11
CA SER A 545 37.05 23.80 2.40
C SER A 545 36.79 22.31 2.68
N ASN A 546 36.16 21.60 1.75
CA ASN A 546 35.79 20.20 1.89
C ASN A 546 35.13 19.87 3.24
N ALA A 547 34.23 20.75 3.70
CA ALA A 547 33.68 20.69 5.05
C ALA A 547 32.24 21.23 5.10
N TRP A 548 31.48 20.71 6.06
CA TRP A 548 30.14 21.19 6.39
C TRP A 548 30.22 22.50 7.17
N ARG A 549 29.58 23.55 6.67
CA ARG A 549 29.53 24.87 7.30
C ARG A 549 28.18 25.09 7.96
N MET A 550 28.20 25.60 9.19
CA MET A 550 26.98 25.96 9.92
C MET A 550 26.22 27.11 9.22
N LYS A 551 24.95 26.89 8.92
CA LYS A 551 24.05 27.86 8.29
C LYS A 551 23.08 28.45 9.32
N LYS A 552 22.31 27.60 10.02
CA LYS A 552 21.23 28.04 10.92
C LYS A 552 21.02 27.03 12.06
N ILE A 553 20.71 27.51 13.28
CA ILE A 553 20.26 26.65 14.37
C ILE A 553 18.78 26.30 14.15
N ARG A 554 18.44 25.02 14.26
CA ARG A 554 17.08 24.48 14.07
C ARG A 554 16.43 24.25 15.42
N THR A 555 15.75 25.27 15.92
CA THR A 555 14.97 25.18 17.17
C THR A 555 13.60 24.53 16.97
N ASP A 556 13.20 24.36 15.71
CA ASP A 556 11.98 23.67 15.26
C ASP A 556 12.14 22.15 15.18
N LYS A 557 13.35 21.64 15.47
CA LYS A 557 13.68 20.21 15.43
C LYS A 557 14.11 19.70 16.80
N ASP A 558 13.67 18.49 17.09
CA ASP A 558 14.02 17.67 18.25
C ASP A 558 15.10 16.63 17.91
N GLN A 559 15.17 16.17 16.66
CA GLN A 559 16.15 15.19 16.17
C GLN A 559 16.95 15.68 14.94
N PRO A 560 18.23 15.24 14.78
CA PRO A 560 19.00 15.49 13.57
C PRO A 560 18.48 14.66 12.39
N ASN A 561 19.02 14.88 11.19
CA ASN A 561 18.70 14.02 10.05
C ASN A 561 19.22 12.59 10.23
N SER A 562 18.58 11.65 9.51
CA SER A 562 19.00 10.25 9.47
C SER A 562 20.25 10.03 8.63
N MET A 563 20.94 8.90 8.86
CA MET A 563 22.08 8.46 8.05
C MET A 563 21.71 8.31 6.57
N LEU A 564 20.50 7.83 6.26
CA LEU A 564 20.00 7.76 4.90
C LEU A 564 19.92 9.16 4.25
N THR A 565 19.35 10.13 4.96
CA THR A 565 19.26 11.53 4.48
C THR A 565 20.64 12.11 4.21
N PHE A 566 21.61 11.83 5.09
CA PHE A 566 23.00 12.26 4.94
C PHE A 566 23.67 11.64 3.70
N ARG A 567 23.58 10.31 3.54
CA ARG A 567 24.14 9.60 2.37
C ARG A 567 23.54 10.11 1.06
N ASN A 568 22.22 10.30 1.02
CA ASN A 568 21.53 10.85 -0.16
C ASN A 568 21.99 12.28 -0.47
N SER A 569 22.22 13.10 0.56
CA SER A 569 22.73 14.46 0.37
C SER A 569 24.16 14.45 -0.19
N LEU A 570 25.03 13.55 0.27
CA LEU A 570 26.37 13.36 -0.29
C LEU A 570 26.33 12.90 -1.75
N LYS A 571 25.44 11.94 -2.08
CA LYS A 571 25.23 11.50 -3.46
C LYS A 571 24.82 12.67 -4.35
N ASN A 572 23.81 13.44 -3.95
CA ASN A 572 23.36 14.62 -4.72
C ASN A 572 24.47 15.68 -4.89
N LEU A 573 25.29 15.91 -3.85
CA LEU A 573 26.45 16.81 -3.94
C LEU A 573 27.52 16.32 -4.93
N SER A 574 27.68 14.99 -5.03
CA SER A 574 28.64 14.33 -5.91
C SER A 574 28.18 14.28 -7.37
N GLU A 575 26.90 14.00 -7.60
CA GLU A 575 26.31 13.97 -8.95
C GLU A 575 26.20 15.39 -9.53
N ASP A 576 25.87 16.38 -8.69
CA ASP A 576 25.86 17.81 -9.08
C ASP A 576 25.08 18.09 -10.37
N ILE A 577 23.97 17.36 -10.55
CA ILE A 577 23.12 17.43 -11.73
C ILE A 577 22.70 18.87 -11.97
N LYS A 578 23.11 19.43 -13.11
CA LYS A 578 22.77 20.80 -13.50
C LYS A 578 21.33 20.87 -13.99
N LEU A 579 20.74 22.05 -13.92
CA LEU A 579 19.35 22.21 -14.36
C LEU A 579 19.25 21.99 -15.87
N GLU A 580 20.25 22.42 -16.61
CA GLU A 580 20.36 22.28 -18.06
C GLU A 580 20.43 20.80 -18.45
N GLU A 581 21.23 20.02 -17.72
CA GLU A 581 21.40 18.56 -17.91
C GLU A 581 20.11 17.78 -17.69
N LEU A 582 19.13 18.33 -16.97
CA LEU A 582 17.83 17.68 -16.84
C LEU A 582 17.05 17.71 -18.14
N PHE A 583 17.25 18.70 -19.03
CA PHE A 583 16.48 18.92 -20.25
C PHE A 583 17.23 18.60 -21.54
N ASP A 584 18.41 17.99 -21.43
CA ASP A 584 19.25 17.54 -22.53
C ASP A 584 19.21 16.00 -22.59
#